data_AF-A0A920ARC5-F1
#
_entry.id   AF-A0A920ARC5-F1
#
_cell.length_a   1.000
_cell.length_b   1.000
_cell.length_c   1.000
_cell.angle_alpha   90.00
_cell.angle_beta   90.00
_cell.angle_gamma   90.00
#
_symmetry.space_group_name_H-M   'P 1'
#
loop_
_entity.id
_entity.type
_entity.pdbx_description
1 polymer ?
#
loop_
_entity_poly.entity_id
_entity_poly.type
_entity_poly.pdbx_seq_one_letter_code
_entity_poly.pdbx_strand_id
1 'polypeptide(L)'
;MIKEGLVEEVENILKLPEVDHDSQSMKSVGYRQVCEFLRDEIDHDVMMERAINSTRQLSKRQITWLKGWKNLISMDNDANLFLKVEDLIKRYK
;
A
#
# COMPACT_ATOMS: atom_id res chain seq x y z
N MET A 1 -6.32 -4.72 -8.01
CA MET A 1 -6.13 -5.35 -6.68
C MET A 1 -7.36 -6.15 -6.30
N ILE A 2 -8.50 -5.55 -5.94
CA ILE A 2 -9.71 -6.32 -5.59
C ILE A 2 -10.21 -7.16 -6.77
N LYS A 3 -10.41 -6.54 -7.94
CA LYS A 3 -10.76 -7.25 -9.19
C LYS A 3 -9.67 -8.22 -9.69
N GLU A 4 -8.46 -8.11 -9.17
CA GLU A 4 -7.30 -8.93 -9.57
C GLU A 4 -7.09 -10.12 -8.62
N GLY A 5 -8.03 -10.37 -7.69
CA GLY A 5 -7.99 -11.54 -6.82
C GLY A 5 -7.47 -11.31 -5.40
N LEU A 6 -7.56 -10.10 -4.86
CA LEU A 6 -7.06 -9.83 -3.49
C LEU A 6 -7.82 -10.62 -2.42
N VAL A 7 -9.14 -10.82 -2.59
CA VAL A 7 -9.94 -11.53 -1.59
C VAL A 7 -9.48 -12.98 -1.50
N GLU A 8 -9.33 -13.61 -2.66
CA GLU A 8 -8.83 -14.97 -2.82
C GLU A 8 -7.40 -15.12 -2.28
N GLU A 9 -6.54 -14.12 -2.49
CA GLU A 9 -5.19 -14.09 -1.94
C GLU A 9 -5.22 -14.13 -0.40
N VAL A 10 -6.04 -13.28 0.23
CA VAL A 10 -6.15 -13.20 1.70
C VAL A 10 -6.74 -14.49 2.27
N GLU A 11 -7.78 -15.05 1.64
CA GLU A 11 -8.33 -16.35 2.02
C GLU A 11 -7.28 -17.46 1.98
N ASN A 12 -6.42 -17.46 0.96
CA ASN A 12 -5.36 -18.46 0.83
C ASN A 12 -4.27 -18.30 1.89
N ILE A 13 -3.93 -17.06 2.26
CA ILE A 13 -2.97 -16.79 3.33
C ILE A 13 -3.52 -17.24 4.68
N LEU A 14 -4.80 -17.00 4.97
CA LEU A 14 -5.44 -17.39 6.23
C LEU A 14 -5.61 -18.91 6.40
N LYS A 15 -5.43 -19.69 5.33
CA LYS A 15 -5.35 -21.16 5.41
C LYS A 15 -4.00 -21.65 5.96
N LEU A 16 -2.99 -20.79 6.01
CA LEU A 16 -1.68 -21.15 6.55
C LEU A 16 -1.75 -21.24 8.08
N PRO A 17 -1.21 -22.31 8.70
CA PRO A 17 -1.36 -22.55 10.14
C PRO A 17 -0.65 -21.52 11.04
N GLU A 18 0.27 -20.74 10.48
CA GLU A 18 1.02 -19.69 11.20
C GLU A 18 0.37 -18.30 11.11
N VAL A 19 -0.73 -18.15 10.37
CA VAL A 19 -1.34 -16.86 10.09
C VAL A 19 -2.80 -16.84 10.52
N ASP A 20 -3.16 -15.79 11.25
CA ASP A 20 -4.52 -15.49 11.65
C ASP A 20 -4.91 -14.05 11.25
N HIS A 21 -6.16 -13.67 11.49
CA HIS A 21 -6.67 -12.34 11.17
C HIS A 21 -5.99 -11.21 11.97
N ASP A 22 -5.39 -11.51 13.12
CA ASP A 22 -4.75 -10.55 14.02
C ASP A 22 -3.23 -10.41 13.79
N SER A 23 -2.70 -11.24 12.91
CA SER A 23 -1.30 -11.27 12.49
C SER A 23 -0.86 -9.92 11.95
N GLN A 24 0.40 -9.55 12.22
CA GLN A 24 0.91 -8.23 11.87
C GLN A 24 0.86 -7.95 10.35
N SER A 25 1.04 -8.99 9.53
CA SER A 25 0.89 -8.94 8.07
C SER A 25 -0.53 -8.55 7.65
N MET A 26 -1.55 -9.11 8.31
CA MET A 26 -2.97 -8.86 8.02
C MET A 26 -3.43 -7.45 8.41
N LYS A 27 -2.65 -6.71 9.21
CA LYS A 27 -2.93 -5.30 9.54
C LYS A 27 -2.55 -4.31 8.43
N SER A 28 -1.96 -4.80 7.34
CA SER A 28 -1.62 -3.98 6.18
C SER A 28 -2.86 -3.39 5.51
N VAL A 29 -2.69 -2.24 4.85
CA VAL A 29 -3.78 -1.59 4.09
C VAL A 29 -4.27 -2.53 2.99
N GLY A 30 -5.58 -2.65 2.83
CA GLY A 30 -6.22 -3.63 1.94
C GLY A 30 -6.51 -4.93 2.68
N TYR A 31 -5.48 -5.64 3.13
CA TYR A 31 -5.58 -6.92 3.83
C TYR A 31 -6.48 -6.85 5.05
N ARG A 32 -6.34 -5.80 5.86
CA ARG A 32 -7.18 -5.61 7.04
C ARG A 32 -8.67 -5.51 6.68
N GLN A 33 -8.98 -4.74 5.63
CA GLN A 33 -10.37 -4.55 5.21
C GLN A 33 -10.95 -5.85 4.68
N VAL A 34 -10.18 -6.62 3.91
CA VAL A 34 -10.58 -7.96 3.46
C VAL A 34 -10.79 -8.90 4.65
N CYS A 35 -9.93 -8.86 5.68
CA CYS A 35 -10.13 -9.66 6.89
C CYS A 35 -11.38 -9.27 7.69
N GLU A 36 -11.77 -7.99 7.71
CA GLU A 36 -13.03 -7.52 8.31
C GLU A 36 -14.24 -8.03 7.49
N PHE A 37 -14.14 -8.00 6.15
CA PHE A 37 -15.16 -8.53 5.24
C PHE A 37 -15.33 -10.05 5.35
N LEU A 38 -14.24 -10.82 5.38
CA LEU A 38 -14.26 -12.29 5.52
C LEU A 38 -14.80 -12.76 6.88
N ARG A 39 -14.86 -11.87 7.87
CA ARG A 39 -15.48 -12.12 9.18
C ARG A 39 -16.93 -11.66 9.26
N ASP A 40 -17.53 -11.26 8.13
CA ASP A 40 -18.88 -10.70 8.04
C ASP A 40 -19.08 -9.43 8.93
N GLU A 41 -18.01 -8.73 9.30
CA GLU A 41 -18.09 -7.52 10.14
C GLU A 41 -18.49 -6.28 9.33
N ILE A 42 -18.21 -6.28 8.02
CA ILE A 42 -18.55 -5.23 7.06
C ILE A 42 -18.97 -5.84 5.73
N ASP A 43 -19.81 -5.13 4.98
CA ASP A 43 -20.15 -5.54 3.62
C ASP A 43 -19.04 -5.19 2.60
N HIS A 44 -19.20 -5.69 1.38
CA HIS A 44 -18.23 -5.50 0.30
C HIS A 44 -18.04 -4.02 -0.09
N ASP A 45 -19.10 -3.21 -0.09
CA ASP A 45 -19.03 -1.81 -0.50
C ASP A 45 -18.30 -0.98 0.56
N VAL A 46 -18.57 -1.24 1.83
CA VAL A 46 -17.85 -0.66 2.98
C VAL A 46 -16.39 -1.10 2.98
N MET A 47 -16.09 -2.37 2.69
CA MET A 47 -14.72 -2.87 2.53
C MET A 47 -13.97 -2.06 1.46
N MET A 48 -14.58 -1.89 0.28
CA MET A 48 -14.00 -1.13 -0.83
C MET A 48 -13.73 0.33 -0.44
N GLU A 49 -14.70 1.00 0.17
CA GLU A 49 -14.56 2.39 0.60
C GLU A 49 -13.43 2.54 1.64
N ARG A 50 -13.42 1.69 2.66
CA ARG A 50 -12.39 1.70 3.70
C ARG A 50 -11.00 1.41 3.17
N ALA A 51 -10.87 0.49 2.19
CA ALA A 51 -9.57 0.17 1.60
C ALA A 51 -9.01 1.37 0.82
N ILE A 52 -9.85 2.05 0.04
CA ILE A 52 -9.47 3.28 -0.68
C ILE A 52 -9.07 4.38 0.31
N ASN A 53 -9.87 4.61 1.35
CA ASN A 53 -9.61 5.64 2.35
C ASN A 53 -8.32 5.36 3.13
N SER A 54 -8.09 4.10 3.53
CA SER A 54 -6.86 3.68 4.20
C SER A 54 -5.62 3.89 3.33
N THR A 55 -5.72 3.60 2.03
CA THR A 55 -4.64 3.85 1.05
C THR A 55 -4.33 5.34 0.94
N ARG A 56 -5.35 6.20 0.82
CA ARG A 56 -5.18 7.66 0.78
C ARG A 56 -4.51 8.19 2.05
N GLN A 57 -4.94 7.70 3.21
CA GLN A 57 -4.33 8.09 4.49
C GLN A 57 -2.87 7.66 4.58
N LEU A 58 -2.54 6.45 4.13
CA LEU A 58 -1.17 5.96 4.05
C LEU A 58 -0.32 6.88 3.15
N SER A 59 -0.78 7.17 1.93
CA SER A 59 -0.07 8.07 1.02
C SER A 59 0.11 9.47 1.60
N LYS A 60 -0.92 10.03 2.25
CA LYS A 60 -0.82 11.34 2.93
C LYS A 60 0.25 11.32 4.04
N ARG A 61 0.30 10.24 4.84
CA ARG A 61 1.34 10.07 5.85
C ARG A 61 2.73 9.96 5.22
N GLN A 62 2.90 9.16 4.17
CA GLN A 62 4.18 9.05 3.43
C GLN A 62 4.65 10.41 2.92
N ILE A 63 3.77 11.19 2.28
CA ILE A 63 4.10 12.56 1.81
C ILE A 63 4.50 13.46 2.98
N THR A 64 3.80 13.37 4.12
CA THR A 64 4.12 14.15 5.32
C THR A 64 5.53 13.82 5.84
N TRP A 65 5.90 12.54 5.86
CA TRP A 65 7.27 12.12 6.22
C TRP A 65 8.31 12.65 5.23
N LEU A 66 8.06 12.53 3.93
CA LEU A 66 8.97 12.99 2.88
C LEU A 66 9.23 14.50 2.95
N LYS A 67 8.23 15.32 3.32
CA LYS A 67 8.42 16.76 3.53
C LYS A 67 9.44 17.10 4.61
N GLY A 68 9.69 16.20 5.56
CA GLY A 68 10.67 16.39 6.63
C GLY A 68 12.08 15.91 6.27
N TRP A 69 12.29 15.25 5.13
CA TRP A 69 13.59 14.71 4.75
C TRP A 69 14.52 15.79 4.19
N LYS A 70 15.75 15.84 4.72
CA LYS A 70 16.82 16.68 4.17
C LYS A 70 17.43 16.02 2.94
N ASN A 71 17.82 16.83 1.96
CA ASN A 71 18.45 16.37 0.72
C ASN A 71 17.58 15.39 -0.10
N LEU A 72 16.25 15.43 0.09
CA LEU A 72 15.33 14.67 -0.75
C LEU A 72 15.27 15.31 -2.14
N ILE A 73 15.64 14.54 -3.16
CA ILE A 73 15.49 14.94 -4.55
C ILE A 73 14.17 14.35 -5.06
N SER A 74 13.18 15.23 -5.25
CA SER A 74 11.89 14.84 -5.82
C SER A 74 12.02 14.69 -7.34
N MET A 75 11.47 13.61 -7.87
CA MET A 75 11.42 13.34 -9.30
C MET A 75 10.01 12.93 -9.68
N ASP A 76 9.48 13.58 -10.71
CA ASP A 76 8.20 13.18 -11.30
C ASP A 76 8.41 12.02 -12.28
N ASN A 77 7.42 11.13 -12.34
CA ASN A 77 7.40 10.05 -13.33
C ASN A 77 6.96 10.59 -14.70
N ASP A 78 7.87 11.32 -15.34
CA ASP A 78 7.71 11.88 -16.67
C ASP A 78 8.68 11.24 -17.67
N ALA A 79 8.54 11.58 -18.96
CA ALA A 79 9.38 11.04 -20.02
C ALA A 79 10.88 11.32 -19.84
N ASN A 80 11.25 12.29 -19.00
CA ASN A 80 12.62 12.70 -18.74
C ASN A 80 13.20 12.10 -17.45
N LEU A 81 12.46 11.26 -16.72
CA LEU A 81 12.90 10.66 -15.45
C LEU A 81 14.27 9.99 -15.59
N PHE A 82 14.47 9.22 -16.66
CA PHE A 82 15.74 8.51 -16.90
C PHE A 82 16.93 9.46 -17.05
N LEU A 83 16.77 10.54 -17.83
CA LEU A 83 17.81 11.55 -18.03
C LEU A 83 18.14 12.28 -16.72
N LYS A 84 17.12 12.61 -15.92
CA LYS A 84 17.28 13.26 -14.61
C LYS A 84 18.05 12.36 -13.64
N VAL A 85 17.76 11.06 -13.62
CA VAL A 85 18.48 10.08 -12.79
C VAL A 85 19.93 9.93 -13.24
N GLU A 86 20.18 9.85 -14.55
CA GLU A 86 21.53 9.73 -15.09
C GLU A 86 22.41 10.95 -14.74
N ASP A 87 21.88 12.16 -14.92
CA ASP A 87 22.56 13.40 -14.55
C ASP A 87 22.86 13.46 -13.04
N LEU A 88 21.92 13.01 -12.22
CA LEU A 88 22.12 12.94 -10.78
C LEU A 88 23.28 12.00 -10.42
N ILE A 89 23.31 10.78 -10.96
CA ILE A 89 24.38 9.81 -10.68
C ILE A 89 25.75 10.37 -11.07
N LYS A 90 25.83 11.11 -12.19
CA LYS A 90 27.08 11.76 -12.64
C LYS A 90 27.55 12.86 -11.70
N ARG A 91 26.65 13.63 -11.08
CA ARG A 91 27.00 14.70 -10.13
C ARG A 91 27.54 14.19 -8.78
N TYR A 92 27.29 12.93 -8.42
CA TYR A 92 27.76 12.31 -7.19
C TYR A 92 29.00 11.41 -7.39
N LYS A 93 29.52 11.29 -8.62
CA LYS A 93 30.83 10.72 -8.92
C LYS A 93 31.87 11.83 -9.03
#